data_AF-A0A2V6X8X9-F1
#
_entry.id   AF-A0A2V6X8X9-F1
#
_cell.length_a   1.000
_cell.length_b   1.000
_cell.length_c   1.000
_cell.angle_alpha   90.00
_cell.angle_beta   90.00
_cell.angle_gamma   90.00
#
_symmetry.space_group_name_H-M   'P 1'
#
loop_
_entity.id
_entity.type
_entity.pdbx_description
1 polymer ?
#
loop_
_entity_poly.entity_id
_entity_poly.type
_entity_poly.pdbx_seq_one_letter_code
_entity_poly.pdbx_strand_id
1 'polypeptide(L)' 'MNVLFVCTENIVRSPLAVTLFQKRQGPGGRHEARAVGTAAHAPRRLTTRDLAWADLVAVMERASRAVRAERE' A
#
# COMPACT_ATOMS: atom_id res chain seq x y z
N MET A 1 -4.43 -0.32 -13.29
CA MET A 1 -4.42 0.63 -12.15
C MET A 1 -3.52 0.09 -11.07
N ASN A 2 -2.85 1.00 -10.37
CA ASN A 2 -1.84 0.77 -9.36
C ASN A 2 -2.44 0.98 -7.96
N VAL A 3 -2.49 -0.08 -7.15
CA VAL A 3 -3.04 -0.06 -5.79
C VAL A 3 -1.93 -0.15 -4.76
N LEU A 4 -1.87 0.80 -3.84
CA LEU A 4 -0.92 0.81 -2.74
C LEU A 4 -1.63 0.51 -1.41
N PHE A 5 -1.35 -0.65 -0.82
CA PHE A 5 -1.83 -1.02 0.51
C PHE A 5 -0.85 -0.54 1.58
N VAL A 6 -1.37 0.17 2.59
CA VAL A 6 -0.56 0.77 3.65
C VAL A 6 -1.02 0.27 5.01
N CYS A 7 -0.08 -0.24 5.81
CA CYS A 7 -0.27 -0.42 7.26
C CYS A 7 0.95 0.14 8.02
N THR A 8 1.01 -0.02 9.34
CA THR A 8 2.11 0.57 10.12
C THR A 8 3.43 -0.16 9.89
N GLU A 9 3.45 -1.48 10.10
CA GLU A 9 4.70 -2.27 10.08
C GLU A 9 5.00 -2.97 8.74
N ASN A 10 4.04 -3.07 7.82
CA ASN A 10 4.18 -3.83 6.57
C ASN A 10 4.58 -5.32 6.75
N ILE A 11 4.05 -5.97 7.79
CA ILE A 11 4.33 -7.39 8.07
C ILE A 11 3.17 -8.30 7.66
N VAL A 12 1.95 -8.00 8.12
CA VAL A 12 0.81 -8.92 7.96
C VAL A 12 -0.23 -8.36 6.99
N ARG A 13 -0.89 -7.26 7.37
CA ARG A 13 -2.10 -6.78 6.69
C ARG A 13 -1.85 -6.30 5.26
N SER A 14 -0.90 -5.39 5.05
CA SER A 14 -0.66 -4.85 3.71
C SER A 14 -0.02 -5.87 2.75
N PRO A 15 0.94 -6.73 3.15
CA PRO A 15 1.42 -7.81 2.28
C PRO A 15 0.33 -8.81 1.91
N LEU A 16 -0.51 -9.22 2.89
CA LEU A 16 -1.63 -10.12 2.62
C LEU A 16 -2.62 -9.52 1.64
N ALA A 17 -2.91 -8.23 1.74
CA ALA A 17 -3.83 -7.54 0.83
C ALA A 17 -3.33 -7.59 -0.62
N VAL A 18 -2.03 -7.45 -0.87
CA VAL A 18 -1.43 -7.61 -2.22
C VAL A 18 -1.66 -9.02 -2.74
N THR A 19 -1.33 -10.05 -1.95
CA THR A 19 -1.52 -11.46 -2.34
C THR A 19 -2.97 -11.77 -2.65
N LEU A 20 -3.90 -11.32 -1.79
CA LEU A 20 -5.34 -11.52 -2.00
C LEU A 20 -5.85 -10.75 -3.21
N PHE A 21 -5.40 -9.51 -3.41
CA PHE A 21 -5.80 -8.69 -4.55
C PHE A 21 -5.35 -9.33 -5.87
N GLN A 22 -4.09 -9.73 -5.97
CA GLN A 22 -3.57 -10.43 -7.15
C GLN A 22 -4.30 -11.75 -7.41
N LYS A 23 -4.54 -12.55 -6.35
CA LYS A 23 -5.29 -13.81 -6.47
C LYS A 23 -6.74 -13.59 -6.93
N ARG A 24 -7.40 -12.54 -6.45
CA ARG A 24 -8.78 -12.17 -6.84
C ARG A 24 -8.90 -11.76 -8.31
N GLN A 25 -7.84 -11.20 -8.90
CA GLN A 25 -7.84 -10.80 -10.31
C GLN A 25 -7.82 -12.00 -11.28
N GLY A 26 -7.27 -13.14 -10.86
CA GLY A 26 -7.16 -14.33 -11.70
C GLY A 26 -6.13 -14.19 -12.84
N PRO A 27 -6.06 -15.18 -13.75
CA PRO A 27 -5.17 -15.14 -14.90
C PRO A 27 -5.48 -13.95 -15.82
N GLY A 28 -4.47 -13.16 -16.16
CA GLY A 28 -4.65 -11.96 -17.01
C GLY A 28 -5.09 -10.70 -16.26
N GLY A 29 -4.93 -10.66 -14.93
CA GLY A 29 -5.13 -9.46 -14.11
C GLY A 29 -4.40 -8.23 -14.67
N ARG A 30 -5.07 -7.07 -14.62
CA ARG A 30 -4.61 -5.82 -15.25
C ARG A 30 -4.17 -4.75 -14.23
N HIS A 31 -4.30 -5.04 -12.95
CA HIS A 31 -3.99 -4.11 -11.87
C HIS A 31 -2.74 -4.56 -11.12
N GLU A 32 -1.85 -3.60 -10.87
CA GLU A 32 -0.68 -3.83 -10.03
C GLU A 32 -1.00 -3.48 -8.59
N ALA A 33 -0.33 -4.17 -7.66
CA ALA A 33 -0.49 -3.93 -6.24
C ALA A 33 0.86 -3.93 -5.53
N ARG A 34 1.04 -2.98 -4.60
CA ARG A 34 2.21 -2.88 -3.73
C ARG A 34 1.76 -2.70 -2.29
N ALA A 35 2.63 -3.08 -1.36
CA ALA A 35 2.41 -2.90 0.08
C ALA A 35 3.58 -2.14 0.69
N VAL A 36 3.29 -1.20 1.58
CA VAL A 36 4.29 -0.43 2.33
C VAL A 36 3.86 -0.19 3.78
N GLY A 37 4.83 0.25 4.59
CA GLY A 37 4.68 0.55 6.01
C GLY A 37 4.97 2.01 6.32
N THR A 38 4.27 2.61 7.29
CA THR A 38 4.55 3.99 7.72
C THR A 38 5.67 4.08 8.77
N ALA A 39 5.91 3.00 9.53
CA ALA A 39 6.94 2.97 10.55
C ALA A 39 8.35 3.10 9.94
N ALA A 40 9.27 3.76 10.65
CA ALA A 40 10.66 3.90 10.22
C ALA A 40 11.37 2.55 10.05
N HIS A 41 10.99 1.55 10.85
CA HIS A 41 11.53 0.20 10.83
C HIS A 41 10.72 -0.76 9.93
N ALA A 42 9.72 -0.28 9.20
CA ALA A 42 8.96 -1.15 8.30
C ALA A 42 9.89 -1.72 7.22
N PRO A 43 9.81 -3.03 6.88
CA PRO A 43 10.69 -3.65 5.88
C PRO A 43 10.68 -2.93 4.53
N ARG A 44 9.52 -2.41 4.12
CA ARG A 44 9.38 -1.49 3.00
C ARG A 44 8.64 -0.24 3.44
N ARG A 45 9.40 0.80 3.75
CA ARG A 45 8.86 2.10 4.20
C ARG A 45 8.16 2.85 3.07
N LEU A 46 7.04 3.50 3.38
CA LEU A 46 6.30 4.39 2.48
C LEU A 46 7.18 5.57 2.05
N THR A 47 7.22 5.82 0.75
CA THR A 47 7.90 6.97 0.14
C THR A 47 6.95 7.79 -0.73
N THR A 48 7.35 9.01 -1.08
CA THR A 48 6.62 9.86 -2.04
C THR A 48 6.52 9.22 -3.42
N ARG A 49 7.51 8.41 -3.82
CA ARG A 49 7.47 7.65 -5.09
C ARG A 49 6.39 6.58 -5.10
N ASP A 50 6.12 5.94 -3.96
CA ASP A 50 5.03 4.97 -3.86
C ASP A 50 3.67 5.68 -4.02
N LEU A 51 3.52 6.87 -3.44
CA LEU A 51 2.31 7.69 -3.60
C LEU A 51 2.12 8.18 -5.04
N ALA A 52 3.19 8.63 -5.70
CA ALA A 52 3.14 9.07 -7.09
C ALA A 52 2.84 7.92 -8.07
N TRP A 53 3.22 6.69 -7.73
CA TRP A 53 2.93 5.50 -8.53
C TRP A 53 1.47 5.03 -8.40
N ALA A 54 0.82 5.31 -7.27
CA ALA A 54 -0.49 4.74 -6.94
C ALA A 54 -1.65 5.56 -7.50
N ASP A 55 -2.58 4.88 -8.19
CA ASP A 55 -3.88 5.44 -8.54
C ASP A 55 -4.83 5.41 -7.34
N LEU A 56 -4.64 4.45 -6.43
CA LEU A 56 -5.41 4.30 -5.20
C LEU A 56 -4.49 3.92 -4.03
N VAL A 57 -4.67 4.62 -2.91
CA VAL A 57 -4.00 4.31 -1.64
C VAL A 57 -5.01 3.77 -0.63
N ALA A 58 -4.86 2.52 -0.24
CA ALA A 58 -5.72 1.83 0.73
C ALA A 58 -5.02 1.72 2.09
N VAL A 59 -5.40 2.60 3.02
CA VAL A 59 -4.87 2.63 4.40
C VAL A 59 -5.66 1.68 5.29
N MET A 60 -4.97 0.75 5.95
CA MET A 60 -5.57 -0.37 6.67
C MET A 60 -5.70 -0.16 8.20
N GLU A 61 -5.56 1.07 8.68
CA GLU A 61 -5.71 1.43 10.10
C GLU A 61 -6.61 2.65 10.27
N ARG A 62 -7.51 2.61 11.26
CA ARG A 62 -8.37 3.77 11.60
C ARG A 62 -7.56 4.98 12.11
N ALA A 63 -6.47 4.73 12.84
CA ALA A 63 -5.61 5.78 13.38
C ALA A 63 -4.71 6.43 12.31
N SER A 64 -4.43 5.72 11.22
CA SER A 64 -3.52 6.18 10.15
C SER A 64 -4.19 7.05 9.10
N ARG A 65 -5.36 7.64 9.38
CA ARG A 65 -6.04 8.59 8.47
C ARG A 65 -5.23 9.88 8.22
N ALA A 66 -4.16 10.10 8.98
CA ALA A 66 -3.22 11.20 8.82
C ALA A 66 -1.95 10.81 8.03
N VAL A 67 -2.07 10.07 6.93
CA VAL A 67 -1.03 10.10 5.89
C VAL A 67 -1.09 11.50 5.27
N ARG A 68 -0.42 12.47 5.91
CA ARG A 68 -0.24 13.81 5.38
C ARG A 68 0.77 13.72 4.25
N ALA A 69 0.26 13.69 3.02
CA ALA A 69 1.07 14.05 1.87
C ALA A 69 1.24 15.58 1.94
N GLU A 70 2.29 16.03 2.62
CA GLU A 70 2.76 17.41 2.43
C GLU A 70 3.13 17.53 0.96
N ARG A 71 2.32 18.31 0.24
CA ARG A 71 2.60 18.76 -1.11
C ARG A 71 3.33 20.09 -0.95
N GLU A 72 4.63 20.10 -1.21
CA GLU A 72 5.37 21.31 -1.57
C GLU A 72 5.05 21.71 -3.01
#